data_AF-A0A7C7G093-F1
#
_entry.id   AF-A0A7C7G093-F1
#
_cell.length_a   1.000
_cell.length_b   1.000
_cell.length_c   1.000
_cell.angle_alpha   90.00
_cell.angle_beta   90.00
_cell.angle_gamma   90.00
#
_symmetry.space_group_name_H-M   'P 1'
#
loop_
_entity.id
_entity.type
_entity.pdbx_description
1 polymer ?
#
loop_
_entity_poly.entity_id
_entity_poly.type
_entity_poly.pdbx_seq_one_letter_code
_entity_poly.pdbx_strand_id
1 'polypeptide(L)'
;MLNLKSIQKMMPYFFKKADDKKPRVKKGHKMQSSSKDTIKRFVSALVVGEWMPCKDVIASTGLTQGTISRAAAHLISDKLISSKVEQEGRCKNVYYRLA
;
A
#
# COMPACT_ATOMS: atom_id res chain seq x y z
N MET A 1 -45.92 -14.81 33.51
CA MET A 1 -44.60 -14.52 34.10
C MET A 1 -43.54 -15.09 33.15
N LEU A 2 -42.90 -14.24 32.34
CA LEU A 2 -42.00 -14.70 31.28
C LEU A 2 -40.66 -15.15 31.87
N ASN A 3 -40.28 -16.39 31.58
CA ASN A 3 -39.07 -17.03 32.08
C ASN A 3 -37.82 -16.36 31.45
N LEU A 4 -36.88 -15.90 32.28
CA LEU A 4 -35.65 -15.20 31.86
C LEU A 4 -34.81 -16.01 30.86
N LYS A 5 -34.93 -17.35 30.84
CA LYS A 5 -34.26 -18.23 29.86
C LYS A 5 -34.81 -18.09 28.43
N SER A 6 -36.02 -17.55 28.25
CA SER A 6 -36.61 -17.34 26.92
C SER A 6 -36.14 -16.04 26.26
N ILE A 7 -35.76 -15.04 27.06
CA ILE A 7 -35.25 -13.74 26.58
C ILE A 7 -33.84 -13.88 25.98
N GLN A 8 -33.02 -14.79 26.51
CA GLN A 8 -31.67 -15.04 26.01
C GLN A 8 -31.61 -15.72 24.63
N LYS A 9 -32.72 -16.32 24.15
CA LYS A 9 -32.79 -16.91 22.79
C LYS A 9 -33.21 -15.91 21.71
N MET A 10 -33.57 -14.68 22.09
CA MET A 10 -34.12 -13.65 21.21
C MET A 10 -33.19 -12.43 21.07
N MET A 11 -31.87 -12.61 21.27
CA MET A 11 -30.88 -11.63 20.83
C MET A 11 -30.21 -12.10 19.53
N PRO A 12 -30.48 -11.45 18.38
CA PRO A 12 -29.77 -11.70 17.14
C PRO A 12 -28.46 -10.89 17.10
N TYR A 13 -27.35 -11.58 16.77
CA TYR A 13 -26.29 -11.08 15.90
C TYR A 13 -25.55 -9.76 16.24
N PHE A 14 -25.09 -9.51 17.45
CA PHE A 14 -23.98 -8.56 17.65
C PHE A 14 -23.12 -9.07 18.83
N PHE A 15 -21.80 -8.91 18.77
CA PHE A 15 -20.82 -9.38 19.78
C PHE A 15 -20.39 -10.86 19.73
N LYS A 16 -19.71 -11.25 18.65
CA LYS A 16 -18.52 -12.12 18.76
C LYS A 16 -17.62 -11.98 17.52
N LYS A 17 -16.94 -10.84 17.43
CA LYS A 17 -15.68 -10.67 16.69
C LYS A 17 -14.77 -9.81 17.55
N ALA A 18 -14.04 -10.44 18.46
CA ALA A 18 -12.90 -9.85 19.12
C ALA A 18 -11.98 -10.97 19.57
N ASP A 19 -11.56 -11.81 18.63
CA ASP A 19 -10.32 -12.57 18.82
C ASP A 19 -9.17 -11.56 18.82
N ASP A 20 -8.34 -11.68 19.86
CA ASP A 20 -7.13 -10.93 20.18
C ASP A 20 -6.14 -10.81 19.01
N LYS A 21 -6.40 -9.92 18.06
CA LYS A 21 -5.33 -9.33 17.27
C LYS A 21 -4.67 -8.25 18.11
N LYS A 22 -3.65 -8.65 18.88
CA LYS A 22 -2.65 -7.75 19.49
C LYS A 22 -2.43 -6.54 18.58
N PRO A 23 -2.75 -5.30 18.99
CA PRO A 23 -2.36 -4.14 18.23
C PRO A 23 -0.85 -4.05 18.35
N ARG A 24 -0.13 -4.52 17.34
CA ARG A 24 1.31 -4.29 17.21
C ARG A 24 1.49 -2.83 16.79
N VAL A 25 1.13 -1.90 17.68
CA VAL A 25 1.44 -0.48 17.50
C VAL A 25 2.94 -0.36 17.72
N LYS A 26 3.71 -0.55 16.65
CA LYS A 26 5.09 -0.10 16.65
C LYS A 26 5.07 1.43 16.71
N LYS A 27 5.37 1.91 17.91
CA LYS A 27 5.93 3.22 18.23
C LYS A 27 6.67 3.81 17.03
N GLY A 28 6.19 4.96 16.58
CA GLY A 28 6.76 5.72 15.50
C GLY A 28 5.69 6.61 14.90
N HIS A 29 5.53 7.81 15.47
CA HIS A 29 5.07 8.95 14.67
C HIS A 29 6.07 9.12 13.53
N LYS A 30 5.91 8.36 12.44
CA LYS A 30 6.48 8.76 11.16
C LYS A 30 5.64 9.94 10.75
N MET A 31 6.22 11.14 10.84
CA MET A 31 5.78 12.33 10.13
C MET A 31 5.15 11.85 8.82
N GLN A 32 3.84 12.03 8.67
CA GLN A 32 3.17 11.78 7.41
C GLN A 32 3.73 12.80 6.43
N SER A 33 4.86 12.46 5.81
CA SER A 33 5.45 13.20 4.71
C SER A 33 4.33 13.41 3.70
N SER A 34 4.05 14.68 3.38
CA SER A 34 2.91 15.03 2.54
C SER A 34 2.93 14.23 1.23
N SER A 35 1.76 13.95 0.65
CA SER A 35 1.65 13.24 -0.64
C SER A 35 2.58 13.83 -1.72
N LYS A 36 2.78 15.16 -1.70
CA LYS A 36 3.70 15.88 -2.59
C LYS A 36 5.17 15.46 -2.45
N ASP A 37 5.64 15.21 -1.22
CA ASP A 37 7.01 14.75 -0.96
C ASP A 37 7.24 13.32 -1.47
N THR A 38 6.21 12.47 -1.35
CA THR A 38 6.25 11.10 -1.86
C THR A 38 6.40 11.05 -3.38
N ILE A 39 5.59 11.83 -4.10
CA ILE A 39 5.64 11.90 -5.57
C ILE A 39 7.00 12.45 -6.02
N LYS A 40 7.48 13.53 -5.39
CA LYS A 40 8.78 14.12 -5.72
C LYS A 40 9.92 13.12 -5.54
N ARG A 41 9.95 12.39 -4.42
CA ARG A 41 10.95 11.34 -4.17
C ARG A 41 10.88 10.22 -5.20
N PHE A 42 9.67 9.72 -5.49
CA PHE A 42 9.47 8.69 -6.51
C PHE A 42 9.95 9.13 -7.89
N VAL A 43 9.55 10.31 -8.37
CA VAL A 43 9.96 10.84 -9.68
C VAL A 43 11.47 11.09 -9.71
N SER A 44 12.06 11.62 -8.63
CA SER A 44 13.51 11.87 -8.55
C SER A 44 14.36 10.60 -8.62
N ALA A 45 13.78 9.45 -8.31
CA ALA A 45 14.45 8.16 -8.43
C ALA A 45 14.41 7.59 -9.83
N LEU A 46 13.58 8.12 -10.75
CA LEU A 46 13.50 7.62 -12.12
C LEU A 46 14.49 8.37 -13.02
N VAL A 47 15.25 7.60 -13.79
CA VAL A 47 16.17 8.15 -14.80
C VAL A 47 15.44 8.32 -16.13
N VAL A 48 15.67 9.45 -16.80
CA VAL A 48 15.06 9.75 -18.10
C VAL A 48 15.53 8.73 -19.13
N GLY A 49 14.59 8.10 -19.84
CA GLY A 49 14.87 7.14 -20.92
C GLY A 49 15.12 5.70 -20.48
N GLU A 50 15.37 5.44 -19.19
CA GLU A 50 15.69 4.10 -18.68
C GLU A 50 14.54 3.44 -17.91
N TRP A 51 14.39 2.13 -18.10
CA TRP A 51 13.43 1.33 -17.33
C TRP A 51 14.04 0.93 -15.99
N MET A 52 13.45 1.42 -14.90
CA MET A 52 13.92 1.12 -13.55
C MET A 52 13.00 0.12 -12.85
N PRO A 53 13.54 -0.99 -12.33
CA PRO A 53 12.72 -1.96 -11.61
C PRO A 53 12.28 -1.40 -10.26
N CYS A 54 11.08 -1.79 -9.82
CA CYS A 54 10.47 -1.33 -8.58
C CYS A 54 11.37 -1.56 -7.36
N LYS A 55 12.15 -2.65 -7.34
CA LYS A 55 13.12 -2.94 -6.27
C LYS A 55 14.18 -1.84 -6.12
N ASP A 56 14.67 -1.28 -7.23
CA ASP A 56 15.72 -0.26 -7.21
C ASP A 56 15.13 1.10 -6.83
N VAL A 57 13.90 1.37 -7.27
CA VAL A 57 13.14 2.57 -6.84
C VAL A 57 12.85 2.52 -5.33
N ILE A 58 12.53 1.34 -4.77
CA ILE A 58 12.39 1.17 -3.32
C ILE A 58 13.71 1.46 -2.61
N ALA A 59 14.82 0.93 -3.12
CA ALA A 59 16.14 1.12 -2.53
C ALA A 59 16.58 2.59 -2.56
N SER A 60 16.35 3.31 -3.66
CA SER A 60 16.74 4.72 -3.79
C SER A 60 15.85 5.68 -3.00
N THR A 61 14.54 5.40 -2.97
CA THR A 61 13.58 6.30 -2.31
C THR A 61 13.35 5.98 -0.84
N GLY A 62 13.61 4.76 -0.38
CA GLY A 62 13.22 4.27 0.95
C GLY A 62 11.70 4.18 1.16
N LEU A 63 10.91 4.29 0.09
CA LEU A 63 9.45 4.18 0.14
C LEU A 63 9.02 2.72 0.09
N THR A 64 7.88 2.41 0.72
CA THR A 64 7.31 1.06 0.63
C THR A 64 6.73 0.80 -0.75
N GLN A 65 6.74 -0.46 -1.19
CA GLN A 65 6.14 -0.87 -2.47
C GLN A 65 4.71 -0.35 -2.63
N GLY A 66 3.86 -0.47 -1.60
CA GLY A 66 2.48 0.02 -1.67
C GLY A 66 2.36 1.54 -1.83
N THR A 67 3.34 2.30 -1.33
CA THR A 67 3.39 3.76 -1.51
C THR A 67 3.81 4.12 -2.93
N ILE A 68 4.83 3.43 -3.45
CA ILE A 68 5.27 3.57 -4.84
C ILE A 68 4.15 3.18 -5.81
N SER A 69 3.44 2.07 -5.58
CA SER A 69 2.32 1.65 -6.44
C SER A 69 1.20 2.69 -6.49
N ARG A 70 0.87 3.33 -5.37
CA ARG A 70 -0.11 4.42 -5.34
C ARG A 70 0.37 5.66 -6.10
N ALA A 71 1.61 6.10 -5.85
CA ALA A 71 2.19 7.25 -6.54
C ALA A 71 2.27 6.99 -8.06
N ALA A 72 2.71 5.80 -8.46
CA ALA A 72 2.78 5.39 -9.85
C ALA A 72 1.40 5.37 -10.52
N ALA A 73 0.36 4.86 -9.85
CA ALA A 73 -0.99 4.84 -10.41
C ALA A 73 -1.50 6.25 -10.76
N HIS A 74 -1.26 7.24 -9.90
CA HIS A 74 -1.60 8.64 -10.19
C HIS A 74 -0.82 9.17 -11.39
N LEU A 75 0.50 8.98 -11.41
CA LEU A 75 1.35 9.52 -12.47
C LEU A 75 1.15 8.83 -13.84
N ILE A 76 0.77 7.54 -13.86
CA ILE A 76 0.40 6.81 -15.08
C ILE A 76 -0.92 7.36 -15.62
N SER A 77 -1.90 7.61 -14.75
CA SER A 77 -3.18 8.23 -15.15
C SER A 77 -2.96 9.60 -15.79
N ASP A 78 -2.01 10.36 -15.27
CA ASP A 78 -1.62 11.68 -15.79
C ASP A 78 -0.68 11.58 -17.01
N LYS A 79 -0.34 10.37 -17.46
CA LYS A 79 0.58 10.08 -18.58
C LYS A 79 2.00 10.65 -18.41
N LEU A 80 2.43 10.88 -17.16
CA LEU A 80 3.75 11.39 -16.84
C LEU A 80 4.82 10.29 -16.75
N ILE A 81 4.38 9.06 -16.51
CA ILE A 81 5.25 7.89 -16.48
C ILE A 81 4.61 6.71 -17.22
N SER A 82 5.44 5.76 -17.62
CA SER A 82 5.03 4.46 -18.14
C SER A 82 5.45 3.35 -17.18
N SER A 83 4.69 2.26 -17.17
CA SER A 83 5.05 1.03 -16.45
C SER A 83 5.00 -0.18 -17.37
N LYS A 84 5.93 -1.12 -17.19
CA LYS A 84 5.85 -2.46 -17.79
C LYS A 84 6.04 -3.54 -16.73
N VAL A 85 5.51 -4.72 -17.00
CA VAL A 85 5.66 -5.89 -16.12
C VAL A 85 6.39 -6.97 -16.88
N GLU A 86 7.48 -7.47 -16.33
CA GLU A 86 8.25 -8.57 -16.90
C GLU A 86 8.29 -9.73 -15.91
N GLN A 87 8.29 -10.95 -16.44
CA GLN A 87 8.38 -12.16 -15.64
C GLN A 87 9.83 -12.64 -15.62
N GLU A 88 10.47 -12.54 -14.45
CA GLU A 88 11.82 -13.06 -14.22
C GLU A 88 11.70 -14.34 -13.37
N GLY A 89 11.67 -15.48 -14.05
CA GLY A 89 11.46 -16.79 -13.43
C GLY A 89 10.06 -16.93 -12.82
N ARG A 90 10.00 -17.12 -11.49
CA ARG A 90 8.73 -17.24 -10.74
C ARG A 90 8.18 -15.89 -10.28
N CYS A 91 8.94 -14.81 -10.41
CA CYS A 91 8.56 -13.49 -9.91
C CYS A 91 8.12 -12.57 -11.05
N LYS A 92 7.12 -11.73 -10.78
CA LYS A 92 6.73 -10.63 -11.66
C LYS A 92 7.38 -9.36 -11.15
N ASN A 93 8.19 -8.72 -12.00
CA ASN A 93 8.85 -7.47 -11.70
C ASN A 93 8.18 -6.33 -12.47
N VAL A 94 7.93 -5.23 -11.77
CA VAL A 94 7.37 -4.01 -12.35
C VAL A 94 8.50 -3.04 -12.59
N TYR A 95 8.51 -2.42 -13.77
CA TYR A 95 9.48 -1.41 -14.16
C TYR A 95 8.76 -0.11 -14.44
N TYR A 96 9.39 1.00 -14.09
CA TYR A 96 8.89 2.35 -14.28
C TYR A 96 9.86 3.15 -15.14
N ARG A 97 9.33 4.05 -15.96
CA ARG A 97 10.11 5.00 -16.76
C ARG A 97 9.34 6.31 -16.84
N LEU A 98 10.06 7.44 -16.88
CA LEU A 98 9.47 8.73 -17.24
C LEU A 98 8.95 8.69 -18.69
N ALA A 99 7.76 9.23 -18.91
CA ALA A 99 7.15 9.29 -20.24
C ALA A 99 7.95 10.18 -21.19
#